data_AF-A0A5M6ZGI0-F1
#
_entry.id   AF-A0A5M6ZGI0-F1
#
_cell.length_a   1.000
_cell.length_b   1.000
_cell.length_c   1.000
_cell.angle_alpha   90.00
_cell.angle_beta   90.00
_cell.angle_gamma   90.00
#
_symmetry.space_group_name_H-M   'P 1'
#
loop_
_entity.id
_entity.type
_entity.pdbx_description
1 polymer ?
#
loop_
_entity_poly.entity_id
_entity_poly.type
_entity_poly.pdbx_seq_one_letter_code
_entity_poly.pdbx_strand_id
1 'polypeptide(L)'
;MRQTFWIAAGSALALAACNDPAPAGSGEPAAPSASQAGVEMAEAVFHAEGAWVRNPPPGRDVTAGFLTLSAEGGPGRLVDARTSAAARMEIHTMAMEGDVMRMRRVEGFDIPEGGAITLAPGGDHLMLFDIDRSAFEAGEITIDLVFEDGQTLSQAFTVLDAAPVNDNG
;
A
#
# COMPACT_ATOMS: atom_id res chain seq x y z
N MET A 1 -18.02 -48.84 24.55
CA MET A 1 -17.69 -49.94 23.62
C MET A 1 -16.29 -49.70 23.08
N ARG A 2 -15.24 -50.40 23.56
CA ARG A 2 -14.74 -51.72 23.13
C ARG A 2 -14.45 -51.81 21.63
N GLN A 3 -13.16 -51.79 21.25
CA GLN A 3 -12.47 -52.66 20.26
C GLN A 3 -11.28 -51.92 19.59
N THR A 4 -10.11 -52.48 19.26
CA THR A 4 -9.37 -53.72 19.58
C THR A 4 -7.96 -53.49 19.01
N PHE A 5 -6.94 -53.80 19.79
CA PHE A 5 -5.51 -53.77 19.42
C PHE A 5 -5.17 -54.76 18.31
N TRP A 6 -4.17 -54.45 17.48
CA TRP A 6 -3.17 -55.43 17.02
C TRP A 6 -1.77 -54.81 16.99
N ILE A 7 -0.85 -55.49 17.68
CA ILE A 7 0.59 -55.22 17.79
C ILE A 7 1.31 -56.22 16.86
N ALA A 8 2.34 -55.77 16.15
CA ALA A 8 3.50 -56.59 15.75
C ALA A 8 4.71 -55.65 15.68
N ALA A 9 5.56 -55.57 16.72
CA ALA A 9 6.65 -56.49 17.05
C ALA A 9 7.84 -56.39 16.08
N GLY A 10 9.00 -55.93 16.59
CA GLY A 10 10.27 -56.00 15.86
C GLY A 10 11.38 -55.13 16.41
N SER A 11 11.80 -55.38 17.65
CA SER A 11 13.04 -54.83 18.25
C SER A 11 14.28 -55.37 17.55
N ALA A 12 15.30 -54.53 17.33
CA ALA A 12 16.70 -54.93 17.50
C ALA A 12 17.57 -53.68 17.71
N LEU A 13 18.01 -53.54 18.96
CA LEU A 13 19.01 -52.59 19.43
C LEU A 13 20.39 -53.20 19.15
N ALA A 14 21.30 -52.46 18.52
CA ALA A 14 22.73 -52.81 18.50
C ALA A 14 23.55 -51.55 18.83
N LEU A 15 24.03 -51.51 20.08
CA LEU A 15 25.09 -50.63 20.55
C LEU A 15 26.43 -51.17 20.04
N ALA A 16 27.18 -50.36 19.31
CA ALA A 16 28.61 -50.54 19.12
C ALA A 16 29.29 -49.17 19.29
N ALA A 17 29.98 -49.03 20.42
CA ALA A 17 30.93 -47.95 20.68
C ALA A 17 32.21 -48.19 19.85
N CYS A 18 32.85 -47.12 19.37
CA CYS A 18 34.25 -46.79 19.65
C CYS A 18 34.78 -45.67 18.72
N ASN A 19 35.19 -44.57 19.37
CA ASN A 19 36.50 -43.90 19.24
C ASN A 19 36.89 -43.19 17.92
N ASP A 20 36.98 -41.86 18.01
CA ASP A 20 37.59 -40.91 17.07
C ASP A 20 39.11 -41.14 16.92
N PRO A 21 39.69 -40.91 15.72
CA PRO A 21 40.55 -39.73 15.60
C PRO A 21 40.52 -39.03 14.21
N ALA A 22 40.35 -37.71 14.21
CA ALA A 22 40.88 -36.79 13.18
C ALA A 22 42.43 -36.95 13.01
N PRO A 23 43.12 -36.49 11.92
CA PRO A 23 42.80 -35.34 11.06
C PRO A 23 43.23 -35.40 9.55
N ALA A 24 43.07 -34.25 8.86
CA ALA A 24 43.65 -33.80 7.57
C ALA A 24 43.19 -34.50 6.28
N GLY A 25 42.81 -33.86 5.18
CA GLY A 25 42.86 -32.47 4.70
C GLY A 25 42.83 -32.51 3.15
N SER A 26 42.24 -31.48 2.52
CA SER A 26 42.12 -31.21 1.05
C SER A 26 40.92 -31.90 0.37
N GLY A 27 39.84 -31.25 -0.10
CA GLY A 27 39.67 -29.97 -0.81
C GLY A 27 39.33 -30.31 -2.29
N GLU A 28 38.08 -30.23 -2.75
CA GLU A 28 37.42 -29.11 -3.47
C GLU A 28 35.96 -29.56 -3.87
N PRO A 29 35.04 -28.74 -4.43
CA PRO A 29 33.79 -28.35 -3.77
C PRO A 29 32.54 -28.63 -4.64
N ALA A 30 31.57 -29.40 -4.15
CA ALA A 30 30.26 -29.49 -4.80
C ALA A 30 29.36 -28.34 -4.31
N ALA A 31 29.43 -27.24 -5.06
CA ALA A 31 28.48 -26.13 -5.19
C ALA A 31 27.87 -25.54 -3.90
N PRO A 32 28.10 -24.25 -3.60
CA PRO A 32 27.29 -23.56 -2.61
C PRO A 32 25.83 -23.59 -3.08
N SER A 33 24.96 -24.15 -2.24
CA SER A 33 23.54 -23.78 -2.24
C SER A 33 23.54 -22.27 -2.12
N ALA A 34 23.22 -21.59 -3.23
CA ALA A 34 23.13 -20.15 -3.24
C ALA A 34 22.09 -19.78 -2.21
N SER A 35 22.59 -19.25 -1.09
CA SER A 35 21.85 -18.41 -0.19
C SER A 35 21.08 -17.42 -1.04
N GLN A 36 19.77 -17.62 -1.19
CA GLN A 36 18.90 -16.48 -1.40
C GLN A 36 18.98 -15.70 -0.09
N ALA A 37 20.04 -14.90 0.05
CA ALA A 37 19.84 -13.55 0.53
C ALA A 37 18.91 -12.93 -0.50
N GLY A 38 17.60 -13.15 -0.30
CA GLY A 38 16.64 -12.17 -0.73
C GLY A 38 17.16 -10.88 -0.13
N VAL A 39 17.65 -9.99 -0.98
CA VAL A 39 17.41 -8.59 -0.69
C VAL A 39 15.89 -8.52 -0.57
N GLU A 40 15.39 -8.62 0.66
CA GLU A 40 14.13 -8.00 1.03
C GLU A 40 14.35 -6.55 0.63
N MET A 41 14.04 -6.23 -0.63
CA MET A 41 13.70 -4.87 -0.99
C MET A 41 12.49 -4.64 -0.12
N ALA A 42 12.69 -3.87 0.96
CA ALA A 42 11.61 -3.49 1.83
C ALA A 42 10.52 -2.96 0.90
N GLU A 43 9.41 -3.68 0.83
CA GLU A 43 8.28 -3.26 0.01
C GLU A 43 7.88 -1.89 0.55
N ALA A 44 7.70 -0.90 -0.33
CA ALA A 44 7.35 0.43 0.11
C ALA A 44 6.05 0.34 0.92
N VAL A 45 6.11 0.78 2.18
CA VAL A 45 4.94 0.83 3.04
C VAL A 45 4.32 2.20 2.85
N PHE A 46 3.12 2.22 2.28
CA PHE A 46 2.38 3.45 2.06
C PHE A 46 1.46 3.75 3.23
N HIS A 47 1.53 5.00 3.71
CA HIS A 47 0.65 5.51 4.75
C HIS A 47 -0.19 6.65 4.18
N ALA A 48 -1.47 6.66 4.52
CA ALA A 48 -2.40 7.72 4.16
C ALA A 48 -2.98 8.35 5.44
N GLU A 49 -2.96 9.67 5.50
CA GLU A 49 -3.40 10.43 6.67
C GLU A 49 -4.29 11.60 6.26
N GLY A 50 -5.20 11.98 7.16
CA GLY A 50 -6.08 13.13 6.94
C GLY A 50 -6.90 13.02 5.66
N ALA A 51 -7.36 11.82 5.31
CA ALA A 51 -8.11 11.57 4.08
C ALA A 51 -9.55 12.07 4.21
N TRP A 52 -9.93 13.01 3.36
CA TRP A 52 -11.28 13.56 3.30
C TRP A 52 -11.67 13.93 1.87
N VAL A 53 -12.96 13.89 1.59
CA VAL A 53 -13.52 14.29 0.30
C VAL A 53 -14.49 15.42 0.50
N ARG A 54 -14.47 16.39 -0.42
CA ARG A 54 -15.42 17.50 -0.37
C ARG A 54 -16.83 17.01 -0.70
N ASN A 55 -17.81 17.48 0.04
CA ASN A 55 -19.21 17.25 -0.30
C ASN A 55 -19.53 17.96 -1.64
N PRO A 56 -20.05 17.25 -2.65
CA PRO A 56 -20.47 17.86 -3.92
C PRO A 56 -21.59 18.89 -3.73
N PRO A 57 -21.52 20.07 -4.37
CA PRO A 57 -22.65 20.99 -4.39
C PRO A 57 -23.89 20.37 -5.08
N PRO A 58 -25.10 20.86 -4.78
CA PRO A 58 -26.33 20.34 -5.39
C PRO A 58 -26.29 20.47 -6.91
N GLY A 59 -26.65 19.39 -7.62
CA GLY A 59 -26.66 19.35 -9.09
C GLY A 59 -25.28 19.19 -9.75
N ARG A 60 -24.25 18.82 -8.99
CA ARG A 60 -22.93 18.47 -9.50
C ARG A 60 -22.54 17.09 -8.99
N ASP A 61 -22.08 16.24 -9.91
CA ASP A 61 -21.62 14.87 -9.61
C ASP A 61 -20.08 14.79 -9.73
N VAL A 62 -19.40 15.91 -9.49
CA VAL A 62 -17.94 16.02 -9.52
C VAL A 62 -17.47 16.65 -8.22
N THR A 63 -16.46 16.05 -7.61
CA THR A 63 -15.86 16.56 -6.38
C THR A 63 -14.35 16.29 -6.31
N ALA A 64 -13.69 16.77 -5.26
CA ALA A 64 -12.27 16.61 -5.02
C ALA A 64 -12.02 15.92 -3.66
N GLY A 65 -11.08 14.98 -3.66
CA GLY A 65 -10.54 14.29 -2.50
C GLY A 65 -9.12 14.75 -2.18
N PHE A 66 -8.81 14.75 -0.89
CA PHE A 66 -7.60 15.29 -0.30
C PHE A 66 -7.08 14.32 0.77
N LEU A 67 -5.77 14.18 0.85
CA LEU A 67 -5.09 13.32 1.81
C LEU A 67 -3.59 13.63 1.79
N THR A 68 -2.88 13.21 2.83
CA THR A 68 -1.42 13.14 2.80
C THR A 68 -1.01 11.69 2.60
N LEU A 69 -0.10 11.43 1.66
CA LEU A 69 0.49 10.12 1.40
C LEU A 69 1.97 10.15 1.70
N SER A 70 2.46 9.17 2.46
CA SER A 70 3.89 8.97 2.71
C SER A 70 4.32 7.55 2.36
N ALA A 71 5.60 7.39 2.04
CA ALA A 71 6.20 6.10 1.73
C ALA A 71 7.39 5.83 2.66
N GLU A 72 7.40 4.67 3.31
CA GLU A 72 8.49 4.19 4.15
C GLU A 72 9.12 2.92 3.55
N GLY A 73 10.42 2.71 3.77
CA GLY A 73 11.12 1.51 3.26
C GLY A 73 11.51 1.56 1.77
N GLY A 74 10.96 2.49 0.99
CA GLY A 74 11.37 2.76 -0.39
C GLY A 74 10.58 3.92 -1.01
N PRO A 75 11.00 4.41 -2.20
CA PRO A 75 10.19 5.34 -2.97
C PRO A 75 8.98 4.59 -3.55
N GLY A 76 7.90 5.32 -3.81
CA GLY A 76 6.76 4.77 -4.53
C GLY A 76 6.07 5.79 -5.39
N ARG A 77 5.11 5.35 -6.19
CA ARG A 77 4.41 6.23 -7.13
C ARG A 77 2.94 5.88 -7.17
N LEU A 78 2.10 6.85 -6.81
CA LEU A 78 0.66 6.74 -6.96
C LEU A 78 0.32 6.92 -8.44
N VAL A 79 -0.27 5.92 -9.08
CA VAL A 79 -0.58 5.96 -10.52
C VAL A 79 -2.08 5.98 -10.79
N ASP A 80 -2.89 5.46 -9.88
CA ASP A 80 -4.34 5.42 -10.05
C ASP A 80 -5.05 5.44 -8.69
N ALA A 81 -6.35 5.72 -8.71
CA ALA A 81 -7.21 5.67 -7.53
C ALA A 81 -8.60 5.22 -7.98
N ARG A 82 -9.24 4.35 -7.20
CA ARG A 82 -10.56 3.81 -7.52
C ARG A 82 -11.44 3.77 -6.28
N THR A 83 -12.75 3.88 -6.49
CA THR A 83 -13.75 3.74 -5.43
C THR A 83 -15.05 3.23 -6.01
N SER A 84 -15.85 2.56 -5.19
CA SER A 84 -17.23 2.21 -5.54
C SER A 84 -18.17 3.43 -5.52
N ALA A 85 -17.77 4.53 -4.88
CA ALA A 85 -18.56 5.74 -4.73
C ALA A 85 -18.49 6.70 -5.94
N ALA A 86 -17.77 6.36 -7.00
CA ALA A 86 -17.60 7.19 -8.20
C ALA A 86 -17.32 6.33 -9.43
N ALA A 87 -17.79 6.74 -10.61
CA ALA A 87 -17.53 5.99 -11.84
C ALA A 87 -16.10 6.15 -12.34
N ARG A 88 -15.45 7.29 -12.04
CA ARG A 88 -14.08 7.58 -12.43
C ARG A 88 -13.39 8.47 -11.40
N MET A 89 -12.11 8.21 -11.16
CA MET A 89 -11.23 9.13 -10.46
C MET A 89 -10.06 9.52 -11.35
N GLU A 90 -9.54 10.72 -11.16
CA GLU A 90 -8.36 11.21 -11.85
C GLU A 90 -7.46 11.97 -10.87
N ILE A 91 -6.17 11.94 -11.11
CA ILE A 91 -5.18 12.66 -10.31
C ILE A 91 -4.88 13.98 -11.01
N HIS A 92 -5.05 15.10 -10.30
CA HIS A 92 -4.87 16.45 -10.85
C HIS A 92 -3.85 17.24 -10.01
N THR A 93 -2.98 17.97 -10.69
CA THR A 93 -1.98 18.87 -10.09
C THR A 93 -2.27 20.32 -10.46
N MET A 94 -1.85 21.26 -9.60
CA MET A 94 -1.74 22.68 -9.96
C MET A 94 -0.30 22.97 -10.33
N ALA A 95 -0.03 23.21 -11.60
CA ALA A 95 1.29 23.62 -12.06
C ALA A 95 1.26 25.09 -12.52
N MET A 96 2.31 25.83 -12.17
CA MET A 96 2.55 27.18 -12.70
C MET A 96 2.98 27.04 -14.17
N GLU A 97 2.16 27.50 -15.09
CA GLU A 97 2.50 27.56 -16.51
C GLU A 97 2.65 29.02 -16.92
N GLY A 98 3.90 29.50 -16.87
CA GLY A 98 4.19 30.94 -16.94
C GLY A 98 3.69 31.65 -15.68
N ASP A 99 2.87 32.68 -15.86
CA ASP A 99 2.28 33.46 -14.77
C ASP A 99 0.90 32.95 -14.31
N VAL A 100 0.44 31.81 -14.83
CA VAL A 100 -0.92 31.29 -14.58
C VAL A 100 -0.86 29.93 -13.88
N MET A 101 -1.55 29.79 -12.75
CA MET A 101 -1.84 28.49 -12.13
C MET A 101 -2.83 27.73 -13.03
N ARG A 102 -2.43 26.55 -13.53
CA ARG A 102 -3.31 25.69 -14.31
C ARG A 102 -3.51 24.33 -13.64
N MET A 103 -4.78 23.90 -13.64
CA MET A 103 -5.14 22.53 -13.33
C MET A 103 -4.71 21.62 -14.48
N ARG A 104 -3.95 20.57 -14.20
CA ARG A 104 -3.56 19.56 -15.19
C ARG A 104 -3.75 18.17 -14.61
N ARG A 105 -4.38 17.28 -15.39
CA ARG A 105 -4.38 15.85 -15.11
C ARG A 105 -2.96 15.31 -15.24
N VAL A 106 -2.52 14.55 -14.23
CA VAL A 106 -1.24 13.84 -14.23
C VAL A 106 -1.47 12.34 -14.27
N GLU A 107 -0.47 11.60 -14.73
CA GLU A 107 -0.49 10.13 -14.75
C GLU A 107 -0.16 9.54 -13.37
N GLY A 108 0.33 10.35 -12.44
CA GLY A 108 0.66 9.91 -11.09
C GLY A 108 1.52 10.92 -10.33
N PHE A 109 1.77 10.60 -9.06
CA PHE A 109 2.66 11.36 -8.19
C PHE A 109 3.74 10.44 -7.61
N ASP A 110 4.99 10.86 -7.79
CA ASP A 110 6.15 10.24 -7.16
C ASP A 110 6.24 10.65 -5.69
N ILE A 111 6.33 9.65 -4.82
CA ILE A 111 6.48 9.78 -3.37
C ILE A 111 7.92 9.37 -3.04
N PRO A 112 8.79 10.31 -2.65
CA PRO A 112 10.16 9.97 -2.28
C PRO A 112 10.18 9.11 -1.01
N GLU A 113 11.18 8.24 -0.89
CA GLU A 113 11.41 7.43 0.32
C GLU A 113 11.52 8.31 1.56
N GLY A 114 10.75 8.00 2.60
CA GLY A 114 10.69 8.77 3.84
C GLY A 114 10.07 10.16 3.68
N GLY A 115 9.51 10.47 2.50
CA GLY A 115 8.82 11.71 2.22
C GLY A 115 7.30 11.54 2.18
N ALA A 116 6.63 12.67 2.03
CA ALA A 116 5.19 12.74 1.91
C ALA A 116 4.77 13.71 0.81
N ILE A 117 3.67 13.38 0.13
CA ILE A 117 2.95 14.27 -0.77
C ILE A 117 1.63 14.65 -0.10
N THR A 118 1.26 15.93 -0.15
CA THR A 118 0.01 16.42 0.44
C THR A 118 -0.91 16.87 -0.67
N LEU A 119 -2.03 16.16 -0.81
CA LEU A 119 -3.12 16.55 -1.68
C LEU A 119 -4.05 17.46 -0.89
N ALA A 120 -4.06 18.75 -1.23
CA ALA A 120 -4.78 19.80 -0.50
C ALA A 120 -5.49 20.78 -1.45
N PRO A 121 -6.53 21.49 -0.97
CA PRO A 121 -7.21 22.52 -1.75
C PRO A 121 -6.23 23.59 -2.25
N GLY A 122 -6.22 23.83 -3.56
CA GLY A 122 -5.29 24.78 -4.20
C GLY A 122 -3.98 24.18 -4.69
N GLY A 123 -3.74 22.90 -4.45
CA GLY A 123 -2.62 22.13 -4.99
C GLY A 123 -3.09 20.82 -5.64
N ASP A 124 -2.34 19.75 -5.37
CA ASP A 124 -2.65 18.41 -5.85
C ASP A 124 -3.94 17.87 -5.23
N HIS A 125 -4.77 17.19 -6.01
CA HIS A 125 -6.03 16.63 -5.53
C HIS A 125 -6.52 15.48 -6.41
N LEU A 126 -7.34 14.61 -5.83
CA LEU A 126 -8.03 13.54 -6.54
C LEU A 126 -9.39 14.07 -7.02
N MET A 127 -9.64 14.09 -8.32
CA MET A 127 -10.95 14.47 -8.85
C MET A 127 -11.81 13.21 -9.01
N LEU A 128 -13.01 13.22 -8.43
CA LEU A 128 -14.00 12.16 -8.55
C LEU A 128 -15.11 12.63 -9.48
N PHE A 129 -15.47 11.80 -10.46
CA PHE A 129 -16.50 12.06 -11.45
C PHE A 129 -17.63 11.03 -11.35
N ASP A 130 -18.84 11.48 -11.68
CA ASP A 130 -20.06 10.68 -11.65
C ASP A 130 -20.19 9.94 -10.31
N ILE A 131 -20.15 10.72 -9.22
CA ILE A 131 -20.23 10.19 -7.87
C ILE A 131 -21.61 9.60 -7.54
N ASP A 132 -21.62 8.54 -6.75
CA ASP A 132 -22.83 7.99 -6.15
C ASP A 132 -23.19 8.80 -4.91
N ARG A 133 -24.23 9.63 -5.04
CA ARG A 133 -24.67 10.53 -3.97
C ARG A 133 -25.08 9.78 -2.70
N SER A 134 -25.62 8.56 -2.82
CA SER A 134 -26.02 7.76 -1.67
C SER A 134 -24.81 7.27 -0.85
N ALA A 135 -23.67 7.02 -1.50
CA ALA A 135 -22.43 6.71 -0.80
C ALA A 135 -21.89 7.94 -0.04
N PHE A 136 -22.01 9.14 -0.62
CA PHE A 136 -21.58 10.38 0.03
C PHE A 136 -22.48 10.78 1.20
N GLU A 137 -23.77 10.46 1.15
CA GLU A 137 -24.71 10.67 2.26
C GLU A 137 -24.42 9.78 3.48
N ALA A 138 -23.67 8.69 3.31
CA ALA A 138 -23.20 7.85 4.43
C ALA A 138 -22.11 8.53 5.27
N GLY A 139 -21.47 9.59 4.75
CA GLY A 139 -20.45 10.37 5.45
C GLY A 139 -19.03 9.84 5.36
N GLU A 140 -18.82 8.64 4.81
CA GLU A 140 -17.51 8.02 4.61
C GLU A 140 -17.51 7.19 3.32
N ILE A 141 -16.43 7.29 2.54
CA ILE A 141 -16.20 6.48 1.33
C ILE A 141 -14.83 5.81 1.38
N THR A 142 -14.72 4.57 0.91
CA THR A 142 -13.42 3.90 0.79
C THR A 142 -12.84 4.12 -0.61
N ILE A 143 -11.60 4.59 -0.67
CA ILE A 143 -10.84 4.77 -1.91
C ILE A 143 -9.62 3.84 -1.85
N ASP A 144 -9.46 3.04 -2.90
CA ASP A 144 -8.29 2.23 -3.14
C ASP A 144 -7.29 3.02 -3.98
N LEU A 145 -6.13 3.31 -3.39
CA LEU A 145 -5.02 3.98 -4.04
C LEU A 145 -4.10 2.93 -4.66
N VAL A 146 -3.86 3.01 -5.96
CA VAL A 146 -3.08 2.03 -6.71
C VAL A 146 -1.70 2.61 -7.02
N PHE A 147 -0.67 1.88 -6.61
CA PHE A 147 0.73 2.27 -6.80
C PHE A 147 1.34 1.53 -8.00
N GLU A 148 2.40 2.10 -8.56
CA GLU A 148 3.10 1.55 -9.72
C GLU A 148 3.66 0.14 -9.47
N ASP A 149 4.03 -0.16 -8.22
CA ASP A 149 4.52 -1.48 -7.79
C ASP A 149 3.41 -2.56 -7.77
N GLY A 150 2.15 -2.17 -8.01
CA GLY A 150 0.98 -3.05 -7.98
C GLY A 150 0.31 -3.15 -6.60
N GLN A 151 0.91 -2.55 -5.57
CA GLN A 151 0.31 -2.41 -4.25
C GLN A 151 -0.96 -1.55 -4.32
N THR A 152 -1.92 -1.86 -3.45
CA THR A 152 -3.16 -1.08 -3.30
C THR A 152 -3.38 -0.74 -1.84
N LEU A 153 -3.56 0.55 -1.52
CA LEU A 153 -3.89 1.02 -0.19
C LEU A 153 -5.36 1.43 -0.13
N SER A 154 -6.17 0.69 0.61
CA SER A 154 -7.56 1.05 0.90
C SER A 154 -7.62 2.07 2.03
N GLN A 155 -7.97 3.30 1.72
CA GLN A 155 -8.10 4.39 2.68
C GLN A 155 -9.56 4.85 2.77
N ALA A 156 -10.05 5.02 4.00
CA ALA A 156 -11.35 5.65 4.25
C ALA A 156 -11.23 7.17 4.18
N PHE A 157 -12.12 7.81 3.42
CA PHE A 157 -12.20 9.26 3.26
C PHE A 157 -13.51 9.75 3.87
N THR A 158 -13.39 10.67 4.83
CA THR A 158 -14.55 11.32 5.44
C THR A 158 -15.13 12.38 4.50
N VAL A 159 -16.44 12.39 4.32
CA VAL A 159 -17.12 13.41 3.50
C VAL A 159 -17.32 14.67 4.34
N LEU A 160 -16.75 15.80 3.92
CA LEU A 160 -16.81 17.08 4.63
C LEU A 160 -17.23 18.21 3.69
N ASP A 161 -17.99 19.20 4.18
CA ASP A 161 -18.38 20.37 3.37
C ASP A 161 -17.21 21.32 3.06
N ALA A 162 -16.19 21.32 3.93
CA ALA A 162 -14.98 22.12 3.82
C ALA A 162 -13.77 21.37 4.37
N ALA A 163 -12.58 21.89 4.09
CA ALA A 163 -11.34 21.33 4.64
C ALA A 163 -11.42 21.29 6.17
N PRO A 164 -10.98 20.18 6.80
CA PRO A 164 -10.91 20.12 8.25
C PRO A 164 -9.98 21.23 8.73
N VAL A 165 -10.48 22.06 9.64
CA VAL A 165 -9.67 23.10 10.27
C VAL A 165 -8.69 22.38 11.17
N ASN A 166 -7.41 22.37 10.81
CA ASN A 166 -6.37 21.94 11.73
C ASN A 166 -6.20 23.07 12.75
N ASP A 167 -6.95 23.02 13.85
CA ASP A 167 -6.74 23.87 15.02
C ASP A 167 -5.38 23.50 15.66
N ASN A 168 -4.28 23.89 15.01
CA ASN A 168 -2.97 23.98 15.65
C ASN A 168 -2.97 25.25 16.51
N GLY A 169 -3.61 25.15 17.67
CA GLY A 169 -3.57 26.18 18.73
C GLY A 169 -2.20 26.35 19.33
#